data_AF-A0A3M1SGJ7-F1
#
_entry.id   AF-A0A3M1SGJ7-F1
#
_cell.length_a   1.000
_cell.length_b   1.000
_cell.length_c   1.000
_cell.angle_alpha   90.00
_cell.angle_beta   90.00
_cell.angle_gamma   90.00
#
_symmetry.space_group_name_H-M   'P 1'
#
loop_
_entity.id
_entity.type
_entity.pdbx_description
1 polymer ?
#
loop_
_entity_poly.entity_id
_entity_poly.type
_entity_poly.pdbx_seq_one_letter_code
_entity_poly.pdbx_strand_id
1 'polypeptide(L)' 'MPSPEEKLLISIYSKEVFEGNFIRQEVPRCCGKEIDLYNTDVDFNDIIIGEKKYTLLEPICPVCGKRVKAVFHIIN' A
#
# COMPACT_ATOMS: atom_id res chain seq x y z
N MET A 1 -0.18 15.07 2.65
CA MET A 1 1.07 14.61 2.02
C MET A 1 1.94 14.02 3.10
N PRO A 2 2.58 12.85 2.89
CA PRO A 2 3.27 12.12 3.95
C PRO A 2 4.48 12.88 4.51
N SER A 3 4.68 12.81 5.82
CA SER A 3 5.91 13.25 6.50
C SER A 3 7.13 12.43 6.03
N PRO A 4 8.37 12.90 6.27
CA PRO A 4 9.57 12.12 5.98
C PRO A 4 9.55 10.72 6.62
N GLU A 5 9.07 10.61 7.86
CA GLU A 5 8.92 9.34 8.57
C GLU A 5 7.87 8.43 7.90
N GLU A 6 6.74 8.98 7.48
CA GLU A 6 5.72 8.22 6.75
C GLU A 6 6.23 7.76 5.38
N LYS A 7 7.02 8.57 4.67
CA LYS A 7 7.67 8.16 3.42
C LYS A 7 8.65 7.02 3.61
N LEU A 8 9.36 6.99 4.73
CA LEU A 8 10.24 5.88 5.09
C LEU A 8 9.42 4.60 5.32
N LEU A 9 8.33 4.68 6.08
CA LEU A 9 7.43 3.54 6.31
C LEU A 9 6.81 3.03 5.00
N ILE A 10 6.32 3.92 4.14
CA ILE A 10 5.81 3.59 2.80
C ILE A 10 6.87 2.84 2.00
N SER A 11 8.13 3.27 2.04
CA SER A 11 9.24 2.60 1.34
C SER A 11 9.47 1.17 1.85
N ILE A 12 9.50 0.99 3.18
CA ILE A 12 9.72 -0.31 3.82
C ILE A 12 8.61 -1.29 3.45
N TYR A 13 7.35 -0.87 3.61
CA TYR A 13 6.20 -1.72 3.32
C TYR A 13 6.00 -1.94 1.82
N SER A 14 6.30 -0.94 0.98
CA SER A 14 6.27 -1.11 -0.49
C SER A 14 7.19 -2.25 -0.93
N LYS A 15 8.40 -2.34 -0.38
CA LYS A 15 9.31 -3.45 -0.65
C LYS A 15 8.71 -4.79 -0.23
N GLU A 16 8.07 -4.85 0.93
CA GLU A 16 7.45 -6.07 1.43
C GLU A 16 6.24 -6.51 0.57
N VAL A 17 5.34 -5.60 0.22
CA VAL A 17 4.07 -5.95 -0.43
C VAL A 17 4.14 -5.95 -1.96
N PHE A 18 5.03 -5.18 -2.59
CA PHE A 18 5.16 -5.13 -4.04
C PHE A 18 6.32 -5.94 -4.59
N GLU A 19 7.37 -6.19 -3.80
CA GLU A 19 8.55 -6.96 -4.21
C GLU A 19 8.74 -8.25 -3.42
N GLY A 20 7.93 -8.47 -2.37
CA GLY A 20 8.01 -9.67 -1.54
C GLY A 20 7.65 -10.97 -2.28
N ASN A 21 8.02 -12.08 -1.65
CA ASN A 21 7.85 -13.43 -2.19
C ASN A 21 6.67 -14.19 -1.58
N PHE A 22 5.92 -13.59 -0.65
CA PHE A 22 4.81 -14.28 0.03
C PHE A 22 3.46 -13.58 -0.18
N ILE A 23 3.46 -12.24 -0.22
CA ILE A 23 2.30 -11.47 -0.64
C ILE A 23 2.67 -10.59 -1.82
N ARG A 24 1.68 -10.33 -2.68
CA ARG A 24 1.77 -9.35 -3.75
C ARG A 24 0.53 -8.47 -3.71
N GLN A 25 0.70 -7.23 -3.26
CA GLN A 25 -0.33 -6.21 -3.38
C GLN A 25 -0.36 -5.69 -4.82
N GLU A 26 -1.55 -5.48 -5.37
CA GLU A 26 -1.71 -4.79 -6.64
C GLU A 26 -1.38 -3.29 -6.49
N VAL A 27 -0.74 -2.70 -7.50
CA VAL A 27 -0.46 -1.27 -7.50
C VAL A 27 -1.79 -0.49 -7.44
N PRO A 28 -1.99 0.39 -6.44
CA PRO A 28 -3.27 1.04 -6.26
C PRO A 28 -3.58 1.97 -7.44
N ARG A 29 -4.74 1.73 -8.06
CA ARG A 29 -5.25 2.49 -9.20
C ARG A 29 -6.64 3.02 -8.92
N CYS A 30 -6.88 4.28 -9.27
CA CYS A 30 -8.21 4.90 -9.18
C CYS A 30 -8.33 6.01 -10.21
N CYS A 31 -9.55 6.29 -10.68
CA CYS A 31 -9.81 7.32 -11.70
C CYS A 31 -8.92 7.16 -12.96
N GLY A 32 -8.61 5.92 -13.35
CA GLY A 32 -7.81 5.59 -14.53
C GLY A 32 -6.30 5.83 -14.39
N LYS A 33 -5.79 6.09 -13.18
CA LYS A 33 -4.36 6.34 -12.93
C LYS A 33 -3.84 5.53 -11.75
N GLU A 34 -2.56 5.20 -11.81
CA GLU A 34 -1.80 4.74 -10.64
C GLU A 34 -1.64 5.87 -9.64
N ILE A 35 -1.67 5.52 -8.36
CA ILE A 35 -1.53 6.47 -7.27
C ILE A 35 -0.08 6.47 -6.79
N ASP A 36 0.55 7.64 -6.81
CA ASP A 36 1.84 7.86 -6.19
C ASP A 36 1.72 7.92 -4.67
N LEU A 37 2.18 6.86 -4.01
CA LEU A 37 2.13 6.70 -2.56
C LEU A 37 2.91 7.78 -1.81
N TYR A 38 3.94 8.38 -2.41
CA TYR A 38 4.76 9.41 -1.76
C TYR A 38 4.14 10.80 -1.79
N ASN A 39 3.05 10.97 -2.53
CA ASN A 39 2.40 12.25 -2.79
C ASN A 39 0.93 12.29 -2.36
N THR A 40 0.46 11.28 -1.61
CA THR A 40 -0.90 11.22 -1.06
C THR A 40 -0.88 10.63 0.34
N ASP A 41 -1.95 10.81 1.10
CA ASP A 41 -2.07 10.22 2.44
C ASP A 41 -2.34 8.72 2.33
N VAL A 42 -1.61 7.91 3.09
CA VAL A 42 -1.64 6.44 3.04
C VAL A 42 -2.04 5.89 4.40
N ASP A 43 -3.07 5.06 4.43
CA ASP A 43 -3.35 4.25 5.62
C ASP A 43 -2.53 2.96 5.57
N PHE A 44 -1.99 2.60 6.72
CA PHE A 44 -1.28 1.34 6.95
C PHE A 44 -2.27 0.32 7.49
N ASN A 45 -2.65 -0.66 6.65
CA ASN A 45 -3.64 -1.68 7.02
C ASN A 45 -2.96 -3.01 7.32
N ASP A 46 -2.95 -3.38 8.59
CA ASP A 46 -2.30 -4.59 9.05
C ASP A 46 -3.16 -5.83 8.82
N ILE A 47 -2.56 -6.86 8.22
CA ILE A 47 -3.15 -8.18 8.06
C ILE A 47 -2.25 -9.24 8.71
N ILE A 48 -2.87 -10.35 9.11
CA ILE A 48 -2.17 -11.50 9.69
C ILE A 48 -2.40 -12.70 8.77
N ILE A 49 -1.32 -13.31 8.30
CA ILE A 49 -1.36 -14.54 7.50
C ILE A 49 -0.47 -15.58 8.20
N GLY A 50 -1.11 -16.63 8.72
CA GLY A 50 -0.44 -17.56 9.63
C GLY A 50 0.03 -16.84 10.89
N GLU A 51 1.33 -16.89 11.16
CA GLU A 51 1.97 -16.22 12.31
C GLU A 51 2.65 -14.89 11.94
N LYS A 52 2.59 -14.49 10.66
CA LYS A 52 3.27 -13.28 10.16
C LYS A 52 2.28 -12.14 9.97
N LYS A 53 2.72 -10.94 10.35
CA LYS A 53 2.03 -9.68 10.12
C LYS A 53 2.58 -9.02 8.86
N TYR A 54 1.69 -8.51 8.02
CA TYR A 54 2.03 -7.71 6.84
C TYR A 54 1.24 -6.41 6.88
N THR A 55 1.85 -5.33 6.39
CA THR A 55 1.21 -4.01 6.36
C THR A 55 0.93 -3.60 4.92
N LEU A 56 -0.35 -3.60 4.54
CA LEU A 56 -0.80 -3.15 3.23
C LEU A 56 -0.91 -1.62 3.17
N LEU A 57 -0.80 -1.07 1.97
CA LEU A 57 -0.80 0.38 1.73
C LEU A 57 -2.09 0.82 1.03
N GLU A 58 -2.90 1.64 1.71
CA GLU A 58 -4.19 2.12 1.22
C GLU A 58 -4.21 3.66 1.03
N PRO A 59 -3.84 4.16 -0.17
CA PRO A 59 -3.77 5.60 -0.40
C PRO A 59 -5.14 6.26 -0.59
N ILE A 60 -5.21 7.57 -0.36
CA ILE A 60 -6.31 8.40 -0.87
C ILE A 60 -6.08 8.67 -2.35
N CYS A 61 -7.13 8.53 -3.17
CA CYS A 61 -7.10 9.00 -4.55
C CYS A 61 -7.12 10.54 -4.57
N PRO A 62 -6.09 11.21 -5.13
CA PRO A 62 -6.04 12.68 -5.18
C PRO A 62 -7.10 13.30 -6.11
N VAL A 63 -7.77 12.48 -6.94
CA VAL A 63 -8.81 12.94 -7.87
C VAL A 63 -10.20 12.92 -7.25
N CYS A 64 -10.58 11.81 -6.61
CA CYS A 64 -11.94 11.62 -6.09
C CYS A 64 -12.03 11.60 -4.56
N GLY A 65 -10.92 11.71 -3.84
CA GLY A 65 -10.85 11.72 -2.38
C GLY A 65 -11.20 10.38 -1.70
N LYS A 66 -11.50 9.33 -2.47
CA LYS A 66 -11.81 8.01 -1.91
C LYS A 66 -10.54 7.26 -1.55
N ARG A 67 -10.57 6.51 -0.46
CA ARG A 67 -9.52 5.55 -0.11
C ARG A 67 -9.57 4.36 -1.07
N VAL A 68 -8.41 4.02 -1.62
CA VAL A 68 -8.24 2.82 -2.44
C VAL A 68 -7.84 1.67 -1.53
N LYS A 69 -8.77 0.73 -1.36
CA LYS A 69 -8.54 -0.48 -0.56
C LYS A 69 -7.47 -1.34 -1.22
N ALA A 70 -6.60 -1.92 -0.40
CA ALA A 70 -5.55 -2.79 -0.89
C ALA A 70 -6.18 -4.09 -1.41
N VAL A 71 -5.80 -4.46 -2.64
CA VAL A 71 -6.06 -5.79 -3.20
C VAL A 71 -4.73 -6.51 -3.21
N PHE A 72 -4.68 -7.72 -2.66
CA PHE A 72 -3.45 -8.50 -2.58
C PHE A 72 -3.72 -9.98 -2.79
N HIS A 73 -2.67 -10.69 -3.19
CA HIS A 73 -2.67 -12.13 -3.39
C HIS A 73 -1.55 -12.74 -2.56
N ILE A 74 -1.79 -13.94 -2.02
CA ILE A 74 -0.73 -14.76 -1.44
C ILE A 74 -0.05 -15.49 -2.60
N ILE A 75 1.26 -15.33 -2.71
CA ILE A 75 2.09 -15.93 -3.74
C ILE A 75 3.05 -16.91 -3.06
N ASN A 76 3.23 -18.09 -3.66
CA ASN A 76 4.00 -19.21 -3.13
C ASN A 76 5.26 -19.43 -3.97
#